data_AF-A0A7S2C845-F1
#
_entry.id   AF-A0A7S2C845-F1
#
_cell.length_a   1.000
_cell.length_b   1.000
_cell.length_c   1.000
_cell.angle_alpha   90.00
_cell.angle_beta   90.00
_cell.angle_gamma   90.00
#
_symmetry.space_group_name_H-M   'P 1'
#
loop_
_entity.id
_entity.type
_entity.pdbx_description
1 polymer ?
#
loop_
_entity_poly.entity_id
_entity_poly.type
_entity_poly.pdbx_seq_one_letter_code
_entity_poly.pdbx_strand_id
1 'polypeptide(L)'
;CFSPVALMRKLRVQWQAVDMLTINARGHNLQLMSQFLSIEKFWPSYIRFEWEGATGGDSPELLTEVFGGLESRGYRVEFPSERAVVAVHASLGGHEKIQELMTAVDAR
;
A
#
# COMPACT_ATOMS: atom_id res chain seq x y z
N CYS A 1 3.62 10.16 15.72
CA CYS A 1 3.33 8.99 14.86
C CYS A 1 4.01 7.75 15.42
N PHE A 2 3.42 6.57 15.23
CA PHE A 2 4.09 5.30 15.48
C PHE A 2 4.83 4.86 14.22
N SER A 3 6.03 4.27 14.36
CA SER A 3 6.63 3.50 13.26
C SER A 3 5.78 2.24 13.01
N PRO A 4 5.86 1.62 11.82
CA PRO A 4 5.19 0.35 11.55
C PRO A 4 5.41 -0.72 12.64
N VAL A 5 6.66 -0.87 13.10
CA VAL A 5 7.03 -1.79 14.19
C VAL A 5 6.35 -1.44 15.51
N ALA A 6 6.32 -0.16 15.86
CA ALA A 6 5.69 0.29 17.09
C ALA A 6 4.16 0.13 17.03
N LEU A 7 3.55 0.34 15.85
CA LEU A 7 2.12 0.15 15.62
C LEU A 7 1.72 -1.32 15.81
N MET A 8 2.42 -2.25 15.15
CA MET A 8 2.10 -3.67 15.27
C MET A 8 2.29 -4.20 16.69
N ARG A 9 3.35 -3.76 17.38
CA ARG A 9 3.58 -4.10 18.79
C ARG A 9 2.46 -3.59 19.68
N LYS A 10 1.98 -2.36 19.47
CA LYS A 10 0.88 -1.77 20.23
C LYS A 10 -0.43 -2.55 20.00
N LEU A 11 -0.69 -2.94 18.76
CA LEU A 11 -1.89 -3.71 18.39
C LEU A 11 -1.79 -5.19 18.74
N ARG A 12 -0.58 -5.68 19.10
CA ARG A 12 -0.27 -7.10 19.33
C ARG A 12 -0.63 -7.98 18.13
N VAL A 13 -0.47 -7.43 16.92
CA VAL A 13 -0.73 -8.14 15.66
C VAL A 13 0.59 -8.64 15.09
N GLN A 14 0.59 -9.88 14.59
CA GLN A 14 1.72 -10.45 13.87
C GLN A 14 1.72 -9.96 12.42
N TRP A 15 2.90 -9.77 11.83
CA TRP A 15 3.04 -9.29 10.45
C TRP A 15 2.26 -10.13 9.43
N GLN A 16 2.26 -11.44 9.63
CA GLN A 16 1.60 -12.42 8.76
C GLN A 16 0.07 -12.42 8.89
N ALA A 17 -0.48 -11.78 9.94
CA ALA A 17 -1.91 -11.68 10.15
C ALA A 17 -2.52 -10.45 9.44
N VAL A 18 -1.71 -9.67 8.71
CA VAL A 18 -2.20 -8.50 7.97
C VAL A 18 -2.56 -8.92 6.56
N ASP A 19 -3.86 -9.06 6.29
CA ASP A 19 -4.36 -9.32 4.95
C ASP A 19 -4.36 -8.06 4.07
N MET A 20 -4.63 -6.90 4.67
CA MET A 20 -4.74 -5.64 3.96
C MET A 20 -4.02 -4.50 4.70
N LEU A 21 -3.16 -3.79 3.98
CA LEU A 21 -2.56 -2.54 4.41
C LEU A 21 -3.25 -1.38 3.68
N THR A 22 -3.81 -0.43 4.41
CA THR A 22 -4.31 0.83 3.83
C THR A 22 -3.53 1.99 4.43
N ILE A 23 -2.92 2.81 3.58
CA ILE A 23 -2.21 4.01 3.97
C ILE A 23 -2.96 5.21 3.39
N ASN A 24 -3.47 6.08 4.28
CA ASN A 24 -4.08 7.34 3.88
C ASN A 24 -3.01 8.43 3.76
N ALA A 25 -2.95 8.92 2.54
CA ALA A 25 -1.86 9.58 1.88
C ALA A 25 -1.50 11.03 2.11
N ARG A 26 -1.80 11.70 3.22
CA ARG A 26 -1.54 13.16 3.28
C ARG A 26 -0.06 13.54 3.43
N GLY A 27 0.67 13.63 2.31
CA GLY A 27 1.90 14.41 2.13
C GLY A 27 3.26 13.85 2.59
N HIS A 28 3.37 12.67 3.21
CA HIS A 28 4.68 12.12 3.69
C HIS A 28 4.78 10.57 3.66
N ASN A 29 4.03 9.92 2.79
CA ASN A 29 3.59 8.54 3.08
C ASN A 29 4.22 7.46 2.23
N LEU A 30 4.96 7.82 1.18
CA LEU A 30 5.80 6.88 0.46
C LEU A 30 6.95 6.38 1.35
N GLN A 31 7.47 7.22 2.24
CA GLN A 31 8.45 6.77 3.25
C GLN A 31 7.83 5.77 4.23
N LEU A 32 6.57 5.96 4.64
CA LEU A 32 5.87 5.01 5.50
C LEU A 32 5.62 3.68 4.77
N MET A 33 5.24 3.73 3.49
CA MET A 33 5.12 2.55 2.64
C MET A 33 6.45 1.80 2.55
N SER A 34 7.54 2.51 2.24
CA SER A 34 8.90 1.93 2.20
C SER A 34 9.27 1.28 3.53
N GLN A 35 8.92 1.89 4.67
CA GLN A 35 9.15 1.28 5.99
C GLN A 35 8.35 -0.03 6.16
N PHE A 36 7.08 -0.08 5.79
CA PHE A 36 6.31 -1.33 5.83
C PHE A 36 6.92 -2.40 4.91
N LEU A 37 7.30 -2.03 3.69
CA LEU A 37 7.93 -2.94 2.75
C LEU A 37 9.30 -3.41 3.24
N SER A 38 10.05 -2.61 4.00
CA SER A 38 11.36 -3.03 4.54
C SER A 38 11.27 -4.17 5.58
N ILE A 39 10.08 -4.48 6.08
CA ILE A 39 9.88 -5.48 7.13
C ILE A 39 9.87 -6.89 6.51
N GLU A 40 10.83 -7.71 6.93
CA GLU A 40 10.92 -9.10 6.50
C GLU A 40 9.61 -9.85 6.85
N LYS A 41 9.11 -10.63 5.89
CA LYS A 41 7.87 -11.42 6.03
C LYS A 41 6.59 -10.58 6.21
N PHE A 42 6.63 -9.27 5.98
CA PHE A 42 5.43 -8.47 5.80
C PHE A 42 4.99 -8.48 4.33
N TRP A 43 4.05 -9.38 4.00
CA TRP A 43 3.53 -9.59 2.66
C TRP A 43 2.01 -9.57 2.69
N PRO A 44 1.39 -8.40 2.92
CA PRO A 44 -0.06 -8.32 2.92
C PRO A 44 -0.60 -8.68 1.54
N SER A 45 -1.75 -9.34 1.53
CA SER A 45 -2.43 -9.73 0.31
C SER A 45 -2.82 -8.52 -0.56
N TYR A 46 -3.19 -7.43 0.10
CA TYR A 46 -3.67 -6.20 -0.51
C TYR A 46 -2.97 -4.97 0.09
N ILE A 47 -2.57 -4.04 -0.76
CA ILE A 47 -2.04 -2.74 -0.35
C ILE A 47 -2.87 -1.66 -1.06
N ARG A 48 -3.52 -0.80 -0.28
CA ARG A 48 -4.18 0.41 -0.77
C ARG A 48 -3.41 1.62 -0.30
N PHE A 49 -3.06 2.49 -1.24
CA PHE A 49 -2.40 3.75 -0.98
C PHE A 49 -3.22 4.85 -1.64
N GLU A 50 -3.83 5.70 -0.83
CA GLU A 50 -4.43 6.94 -1.34
C GLU A 50 -3.36 8.02 -1.31
N TRP A 51 -3.34 8.99 -2.21
CA TRP A 51 -2.51 10.18 -2.10
C TRP A 51 -3.32 11.43 -2.46
N GLU A 52 -3.11 12.54 -1.75
CA GLU A 52 -3.61 13.84 -2.18
C GLU A 52 -2.59 14.43 -3.16
N GLY A 53 -2.99 14.54 -4.43
CA GLY A 53 -2.11 14.80 -5.58
C GLY A 53 -1.14 15.98 -5.46
N ALA A 54 0.04 15.81 -6.07
CA ALA A 54 1.02 16.75 -6.65
C ALA A 54 1.39 18.07 -5.92
N THR A 55 0.79 18.39 -4.78
CA THR A 55 1.05 19.62 -4.02
C THR A 55 1.96 19.37 -2.83
N GLY A 56 2.22 18.11 -2.48
CA GLY A 56 3.09 17.71 -1.39
C GLY A 56 4.25 16.83 -1.84
N GLY A 57 5.33 17.45 -2.32
CA GLY A 57 6.74 17.06 -2.12
C GLY A 57 7.27 15.67 -2.53
N ASP A 58 6.44 14.71 -2.88
CA ASP A 58 6.89 13.35 -3.21
C ASP A 58 7.42 13.29 -4.64
N SER A 59 8.68 12.89 -4.80
CA SER A 59 9.36 12.90 -6.09
C SER A 59 8.90 11.71 -6.96
N PRO A 60 8.78 11.87 -8.29
CA PRO A 60 8.45 10.78 -9.22
C PRO A 60 9.36 9.55 -9.10
N GLU A 61 10.61 9.77 -8.68
CA GLU A 61 11.59 8.71 -8.45
C GLU A 61 11.19 7.81 -7.28
N LEU A 62 10.66 8.39 -6.19
CA LEU A 62 10.22 7.65 -5.01
C LEU A 62 8.99 6.78 -5.31
N LEU A 63 8.08 7.27 -6.17
CA LEU A 63 6.96 6.48 -6.68
C LEU A 63 7.45 5.30 -7.51
N THR A 64 8.41 5.54 -8.40
CA THR A 64 9.03 4.50 -9.24
C THR A 64 9.70 3.43 -8.38
N GLU A 65 10.44 3.83 -7.34
CA GLU A 65 11.09 2.91 -6.40
C GLU A 65 10.07 2.05 -5.66
N VAL A 66 9.02 2.66 -5.12
CA VAL A 66 7.97 1.93 -4.38
C VAL A 66 7.23 0.95 -5.28
N PHE A 67 6.84 1.37 -6.49
CA PHE A 67 6.11 0.50 -7.41
C PHE A 67 6.99 -0.62 -7.96
N GLY A 68 8.23 -0.33 -8.35
CA GLY A 68 9.19 -1.38 -8.73
C GLY A 68 9.49 -2.35 -7.58
N GLY A 69 9.54 -1.84 -6.35
CA GLY A 69 9.66 -2.65 -5.13
C GLY A 69 8.46 -3.58 -4.92
N LEU A 70 7.25 -3.12 -5.21
CA LEU A 70 6.04 -3.95 -5.15
C LEU A 70 6.01 -5.00 -6.26
N GLU A 71 6.30 -4.62 -7.51
CA GLU A 71 6.33 -5.55 -8.64
C GLU A 71 7.38 -6.65 -8.47
N SER A 72 8.58 -6.30 -7.99
CA SER A 72 9.64 -7.29 -7.71
C SER A 72 9.26 -8.28 -6.60
N ARG A 73 8.28 -7.93 -5.76
CA ARG A 73 7.67 -8.80 -4.75
C ARG A 73 6.43 -9.52 -5.25
N GLY A 74 6.18 -9.50 -6.54
CA GLY A 74 5.05 -10.20 -7.15
C GLY A 74 3.71 -9.50 -6.95
N TYR A 75 3.69 -8.20 -6.63
CA TYR A 75 2.44 -7.45 -6.65
C TYR A 75 2.13 -6.95 -8.06
N ARG A 76 0.86 -6.99 -8.44
CA ARG A 76 0.33 -6.22 -9.57
C ARG A 76 -0.16 -4.88 -9.05
N VAL A 77 0.34 -3.79 -9.61
CA VAL A 77 -0.02 -2.42 -9.24
C VAL A 77 -1.05 -1.88 -10.22
N GLU A 78 -2.15 -1.33 -9.70
CA GLU A 78 -3.25 -0.73 -10.46
C GLU A 78 -3.58 0.67 -9.93
N PHE A 79 -4.02 1.54 -10.83
CA PHE A 79 -4.27 2.96 -10.58
C PHE A 79 -5.77 3.25 -10.79
N PRO A 80 -6.64 2.94 -9.82
CA PRO A 80 -8.08 3.20 -9.94
C PRO A 80 -8.43 4.68 -10.12
N SER A 81 -7.59 5.59 -9.61
CA SER A 81 -7.77 7.02 -9.81
C SER A 81 -6.43 7.74 -9.78
N GLU A 82 -6.44 9.02 -10.13
CA GLU A 82 -5.27 9.91 -10.01
C GLU A 82 -4.78 10.11 -8.56
N ARG A 83 -5.48 9.54 -7.58
CA ARG A 83 -5.26 9.71 -6.13
C ARG A 83 -5.20 8.38 -5.39
N ALA A 84 -5.22 7.25 -6.08
CA ALA A 84 -5.22 5.95 -5.43
C ALA A 84 -4.46 4.92 -6.25
N VAL A 85 -3.67 4.12 -5.53
CA VAL A 85 -3.04 2.89 -6.01
C VAL A 85 -3.48 1.72 -5.19
N VAL A 86 -3.73 0.63 -5.88
CA VAL A 86 -4.01 -0.69 -5.30
C VAL A 86 -2.94 -1.64 -5.80
N ALA A 87 -2.30 -2.37 -4.89
CA ALA A 87 -1.37 -3.43 -5.23
C ALA A 87 -1.88 -4.77 -4.68
N VAL A 88 -1.90 -5.80 -5.52
CA VAL A 88 -2.39 -7.13 -5.16
C VAL A 88 -1.34 -8.18 -5.44
N HIS A 89 -1.07 -9.03 -4.44
CA HIS A 89 -0.09 -10.09 -4.60
C HIS A 89 -0.55 -11.12 -5.64
N ALA A 90 0.30 -11.45 -6.60
CA ALA A 90 -0.04 -12.26 -7.78
C ALA A 90 -0.56 -13.67 -7.44
N SER A 91 -0.21 -14.19 -6.26
CA SER A 91 -0.70 -15.49 -5.79
C SER A 91 -2.19 -15.53 -5.48
N LEU A 92 -2.87 -14.38 -5.41
CA LEU A 92 -4.27 -14.29 -4.99
C LEU A 92 -5.28 -14.25 -6.14
N GLY A 93 -4.80 -14.27 -7.40
CA GLY A 93 -5.61 -14.48 -8.61
C GLY A 93 -7.05 -13.98 -8.52
N GLY A 94 -7.28 -12.66 -8.43
CA GLY A 94 -8.63 -12.15 -8.16
C GLY A 94 -8.86 -10.73 -8.63
N HIS A 95 -9.12 -10.56 -9.93
CA HIS A 95 -9.62 -9.30 -10.50
C HIS A 95 -10.94 -8.83 -9.84
N GLU A 96 -11.80 -9.77 -9.41
CA GLU A 96 -13.10 -9.44 -8.80
C GLU A 96 -12.95 -8.73 -7.45
N LYS A 97 -11.99 -9.15 -6.61
CA LYS A 97 -11.75 -8.53 -5.30
C LYS A 97 -11.09 -7.16 -5.42
N ILE A 98 -10.30 -6.97 -6.48
CA ILE A 98 -9.76 -5.66 -6.85
C ILE A 98 -10.92 -4.72 -7.21
N GLN A 99 -11.85 -5.15 -8.06
CA GLN A 99 -13.03 -4.34 -8.40
C GLN A 99 -13.90 -3.99 -7.19
N GLU A 100 -14.14 -4.91 -6.25
CA GLU A 100 -14.85 -4.59 -5.00
C GLU A 100 -14.12 -3.52 -4.19
N LEU A 101 -12.79 -3.66 -4.03
CA LEU A 101 -11.96 -2.69 -3.32
C LEU A 101 -11.95 -1.32 -4.02
N MET A 102 -11.91 -1.31 -5.36
CA MET A 102 -11.99 -0.09 -6.19
C MET A 102 -13.35 0.58 -6.04
N THR A 103 -14.45 -0.17 -6.07
CA THR A 103 -15.81 0.38 -5.94
C THR A 103 -16.03 1.01 -4.55
N ALA A 104 -15.41 0.44 -3.51
CA ALA A 104 -15.43 1.00 -2.16
C ALA A 104 -14.57 2.29 -2.01
N VAL A 105 -13.70 2.59 -2.97
CA VAL A 105 -12.92 3.84 -3.02
C VAL A 105 -13.79 4.98 -3.54
N ASP A 106 -14.51 4.76 -4.65
CA ASP A 106 -15.30 5.81 -5.30
C ASP A 106 -16.58 6.18 -4.55
N ALA A 107 -17.03 5.35 -3.61
CA ALA A 107 -18.24 5.57 -2.81
C ALA A 107 -18.04 6.44 -1.55
N ARG A 108 -16.82 6.95 -1.30
CA ARG A 108 -16.47 7.79 -0.14
C ARG A 108 -16.09 9.20 -0.57
#